data_AF-A0A847WC75-F1
#
_entry.id   AF-A0A847WC75-F1
#
_cell.length_a   1.000
_cell.length_b   1.000
_cell.length_c   1.000
_cell.angle_alpha   90.00
_cell.angle_beta   90.00
_cell.angle_gamma   90.00
#
_symmetry.space_group_name_H-M   'P 1'
#
loop_
_entity.id
_entity.type
_entity.pdbx_description
1 polymer ?
#
loop_
_entity_poly.entity_id
_entity_poly.type
_entity_poly.pdbx_seq_one_letter_code
_entity_poly.pdbx_strand_id
1 'polypeptide(L)'
;MLTKRQNLLETIRGGKPDRFVNQYEAFAIMYDTPVTRQSPMPGYGKGPVKDAWGVTRHWPIGTPGAFPVHDEEHIVIKDVANWRKYVTVPRVEFPASEWESSIAAMEKIDRNEYFATLFYAPGIF
;
A
#
# COMPACT_ATOMS: atom_id res chain seq x y z
N MET A 1 4.88 -31.56 -3.33
CA MET A 1 5.56 -30.30 -3.01
C MET A 1 4.53 -29.41 -2.34
N LEU A 2 4.88 -28.80 -1.21
CA LEU A 2 4.04 -27.86 -0.48
C LEU A 2 3.71 -26.65 -1.37
N THR A 3 2.52 -26.09 -1.23
CA THR A 3 2.19 -24.78 -1.81
C THR A 3 3.06 -23.69 -1.20
N LYS A 4 3.13 -22.50 -1.81
CA LYS A 4 3.87 -21.36 -1.22
C LYS A 4 3.36 -21.03 0.18
N ARG A 5 2.04 -21.00 0.35
CA ARG A 5 1.38 -20.82 1.65
C ARG A 5 1.74 -21.90 2.65
N GLN A 6 1.68 -23.18 2.26
CA GLN A 6 2.04 -24.30 3.14
C GLN A 6 3.52 -24.28 3.53
N ASN A 7 4.42 -24.01 2.57
CA ASN A 7 5.86 -23.91 2.80
C ASN A 7 6.20 -22.80 3.80
N LEU A 8 5.54 -21.63 3.70
CA LEU A 8 5.66 -20.58 4.69
C LEU A 8 5.15 -21.02 6.07
N LEU A 9 4.00 -21.70 6.13
CA LEU A 9 3.43 -22.19 7.40
C LEU A 9 4.34 -23.20 8.10
N GLU A 10 4.95 -24.14 7.37
CA GLU A 10 5.94 -25.06 7.93
C GLU A 10 7.17 -24.30 8.45
N THR A 11 7.65 -23.30 7.70
CA THR A 11 8.82 -22.50 8.10
C THR A 11 8.59 -21.78 9.42
N ILE A 12 7.49 -21.03 9.57
CA ILE A 12 7.24 -20.21 10.76
C ILE A 12 6.82 -21.03 11.99
N ARG A 13 6.42 -22.29 11.80
CA ARG A 13 6.05 -23.21 12.88
C ARG A 13 7.21 -24.10 13.33
N GLY A 14 8.38 -24.00 12.71
CA GLY A 14 9.52 -24.89 12.98
C GLY A 14 9.31 -26.32 12.46
N GLY A 15 8.48 -26.48 11.42
CA GLY A 15 8.17 -27.74 10.78
C GLY A 15 9.21 -28.16 9.73
N LYS A 16 8.75 -28.80 8.65
CA LYS A 16 9.61 -29.32 7.57
C LYS A 16 9.26 -28.67 6.22
N PRO A 17 9.68 -27.42 5.97
CA PRO A 17 9.45 -26.79 4.67
C PRO A 17 10.25 -27.51 3.57
N ASP A 18 9.72 -27.53 2.36
CA ASP A 18 10.40 -28.11 1.20
C ASP A 18 11.62 -27.26 0.78
N ARG A 19 11.58 -25.96 1.06
CA ARG A 19 12.65 -24.99 0.74
C ARG A 19 12.55 -23.70 1.55
N PHE A 20 13.58 -22.86 1.47
CA PHE A 20 13.48 -21.48 1.96
C PHE A 20 12.37 -20.70 1.27
N VAL A 21 11.68 -19.87 2.04
CA VAL A 21 10.63 -18.96 1.54
C VAL A 21 11.29 -17.82 0.76
N ASN A 22 10.82 -17.57 -0.45
CA ASN A 22 11.23 -16.46 -1.30
C ASN A 22 10.40 -15.21 -0.98
N GLN A 23 10.87 -14.43 0.00
CA GLN A 23 10.26 -13.16 0.42
C GLN A 23 8.73 -13.22 0.55
N TYR A 24 8.01 -12.50 -0.30
CA TYR A 24 6.56 -12.34 -0.27
C TYR A 24 5.79 -13.36 -1.13
N GLU A 25 6.43 -14.41 -1.65
CA GLU A 25 5.80 -15.32 -2.61
C GLU A 25 4.50 -15.97 -2.11
N ALA A 26 4.34 -16.15 -0.79
CA ALA A 26 3.15 -16.76 -0.22
C ALA A 26 1.95 -15.80 -0.16
N PHE A 27 2.12 -14.54 -0.53
CA PHE A 27 1.10 -13.50 -0.44
C PHE A 27 0.68 -13.06 -1.84
N ALA A 28 -0.60 -13.22 -2.16
CA ALA A 28 -1.21 -12.55 -3.28
C ALA A 28 -1.58 -11.14 -2.81
N ILE A 29 -0.72 -10.17 -3.13
CA ILE A 29 -0.82 -8.80 -2.62
C ILE A 29 -1.72 -7.97 -3.53
N MET A 30 -2.80 -7.42 -2.96
CA MET A 30 -3.64 -6.41 -3.57
C MET A 30 -3.32 -5.04 -2.99
N TYR A 31 -3.24 -4.04 -3.87
CA TYR A 31 -3.06 -2.62 -3.51
C TYR A 31 -4.31 -1.77 -3.77
N ASP A 32 -5.21 -2.25 -4.64
CA ASP A 32 -6.34 -1.49 -5.13
C ASP A 32 -7.54 -1.57 -4.17
N THR A 33 -7.88 -0.44 -3.56
CA THR A 33 -9.05 -0.25 -2.70
C THR A 33 -9.57 1.17 -2.88
N PRO A 34 -10.80 1.49 -2.45
CA PRO A 34 -11.28 2.87 -2.45
C PRO A 34 -10.32 3.84 -1.73
N VAL A 35 -9.64 3.38 -0.68
CA VAL A 35 -8.66 4.16 0.09
C VAL A 35 -7.43 4.53 -0.75
N THR A 36 -6.89 3.59 -1.54
CA THR A 36 -5.72 3.85 -2.38
C THR A 36 -6.09 4.58 -3.66
N ARG A 37 -7.30 4.38 -4.20
CA ARG A 37 -7.81 5.09 -5.38
C ARG A 37 -7.98 6.59 -5.14
N GLN A 38 -8.40 7.00 -3.94
CA GLN A 38 -8.50 8.43 -3.62
C GLN A 38 -7.15 9.11 -3.41
N SER A 39 -6.06 8.34 -3.26
CA SER A 39 -4.75 8.83 -2.84
C SER A 39 -3.66 8.38 -3.83
N PRO A 40 -3.43 9.13 -4.93
CA PRO A 40 -2.50 8.71 -5.98
C PRO A 40 -1.05 8.62 -5.49
N MET A 41 -0.29 7.71 -6.13
CA MET A 41 1.13 7.47 -5.89
C MET A 41 1.89 7.72 -7.20
N PRO A 42 3.01 8.46 -7.20
CA PRO A 42 3.76 8.71 -8.44
C PRO A 42 4.45 7.43 -8.93
N GLY A 43 4.50 7.18 -10.22
CA GLY A 43 5.34 6.10 -10.78
C GLY A 43 6.83 6.48 -10.77
N TYR A 44 7.72 5.48 -10.84
CA TYR A 44 9.16 5.72 -10.99
C TYR A 44 9.48 6.59 -12.21
N GLY A 45 10.27 7.64 -12.00
CA GLY A 45 10.59 8.65 -13.01
C GLY A 45 9.41 9.53 -13.42
N LYS A 46 8.29 9.46 -12.71
CA LYS A 46 7.10 10.29 -12.92
C LYS A 46 6.91 11.18 -11.70
N GLY A 47 6.37 12.36 -11.92
CA GLY A 47 6.05 13.24 -10.80
C GLY A 47 5.32 14.49 -11.22
N PRO A 48 5.15 15.39 -10.24
CA PRO A 48 4.72 15.07 -8.88
C PRO A 48 3.20 14.82 -8.85
N VAL A 49 2.71 14.08 -7.85
CA VAL A 49 1.25 13.94 -7.60
C VAL A 49 0.91 14.37 -6.19
N LYS A 50 -0.28 14.94 -6.02
CA LYS A 50 -0.80 15.31 -4.70
C LYS A 50 -1.72 14.22 -4.19
N ASP A 51 -1.43 13.71 -3.00
CA ASP A 51 -2.21 12.64 -2.40
C ASP A 51 -3.48 13.16 -1.70
N ALA A 52 -4.27 12.25 -1.11
CA ALA A 52 -5.55 12.60 -0.48
C ALA A 52 -5.40 13.51 0.76
N TRP A 53 -4.21 13.57 1.36
CA TRP A 53 -3.87 14.45 2.48
C TRP A 53 -3.29 15.79 2.03
N GLY A 54 -3.18 16.01 0.72
CA GLY A 54 -2.58 17.20 0.13
C GLY A 54 -1.07 17.13 0.02
N VAL A 55 -0.44 16.01 0.37
CA VAL A 55 1.02 15.84 0.34
C VAL A 55 1.47 15.66 -1.10
N THR A 56 2.39 16.50 -1.55
CA THR A 56 3.03 16.35 -2.86
C THR A 56 4.11 15.28 -2.77
N ARG A 57 3.99 14.24 -3.60
CA ARG A 57 4.91 13.10 -3.64
C ARG A 57 5.57 13.00 -5.01
N HIS A 58 6.84 12.61 -5.03
CA HIS A 58 7.62 12.41 -6.24
C HIS A 58 8.42 11.10 -6.14
N TRP A 59 8.55 10.37 -7.25
CA TRP A 59 9.49 9.24 -7.36
C TRP A 59 10.51 9.49 -8.48
N PRO A 60 11.58 10.26 -8.21
CA PRO A 60 12.63 10.53 -9.20
C PRO A 60 13.39 9.28 -9.62
N ILE A 61 13.94 9.31 -10.84
CA ILE A 61 14.87 8.30 -11.33
C ILE A 61 16.09 8.24 -10.39
N GLY A 62 16.56 7.03 -10.08
CA GLY A 62 17.71 6.79 -9.21
C GLY A 62 17.38 6.72 -7.71
N THR A 63 16.10 6.83 -7.34
CA THR A 63 15.66 6.74 -5.93
C THR A 63 14.87 5.45 -5.66
N PRO A 64 14.99 4.86 -4.45
CA PRO A 64 14.41 3.55 -4.15
C PRO A 64 12.88 3.55 -4.03
N GLY A 65 12.26 4.72 -3.89
CA GLY A 65 10.81 4.86 -3.73
C GLY A 65 10.34 6.30 -3.80
N ALA A 66 9.03 6.49 -3.82
CA ALA A 66 8.42 7.81 -3.74
C ALA A 66 8.57 8.42 -2.34
N PHE A 67 8.81 9.72 -2.28
CA PHE A 67 8.92 10.47 -1.04
C PHE A 67 8.18 11.81 -1.13
N PRO A 68 7.80 12.40 0.03
CA PRO A 68 7.19 13.73 0.07
C PRO A 68 8.20 14.82 -0.32
N VAL A 69 7.72 15.83 -1.05
CA VAL A 69 8.50 17.04 -1.36
C VAL A 69 8.42 17.97 -0.14
N HIS A 70 9.57 18.27 0.47
CA HIS A 70 9.68 19.02 1.72
C HIS A 70 10.34 20.39 1.51
N ASP A 71 9.71 21.25 0.71
CA ASP A 71 10.09 22.66 0.59
C ASP A 71 8.99 23.58 1.15
N GLU A 72 9.29 24.88 1.26
CA GLU A 72 8.36 25.88 1.78
C GLU A 72 7.04 25.97 1.00
N GLU A 73 7.02 25.57 -0.28
CA GLU A 73 5.81 25.55 -1.09
C GLU A 73 4.94 24.33 -0.74
N HIS A 74 5.54 23.14 -0.68
CA HIS A 74 4.85 21.85 -0.67
C HIS A 74 4.54 21.28 0.72
N ILE A 75 5.18 21.76 1.78
CA ILE A 75 4.84 21.34 3.15
C ILE A 75 3.36 21.67 3.43
N VAL A 76 2.53 20.67 3.74
CA VAL A 76 1.09 20.90 3.98
C VAL A 76 0.86 21.68 5.27
N ILE A 77 1.42 21.20 6.39
CA ILE A 77 1.22 21.78 7.71
C ILE A 77 2.31 22.81 7.99
N LYS A 78 1.98 24.10 7.93
CA LYS A 78 2.93 25.20 8.21
C LYS A 78 3.09 25.49 9.70
N ASP A 79 2.06 25.21 10.49
CA ASP A 79 2.08 25.30 11.95
C ASP A 79 1.42 24.06 12.54
N VAL A 80 2.22 23.25 13.23
CA VAL A 80 1.76 22.00 13.83
C VAL A 80 0.76 22.21 14.96
N ALA A 81 0.81 23.34 15.70
CA ALA A 81 -0.15 23.64 16.76
C ALA A 81 -1.54 23.96 16.18
N ASN A 82 -1.58 24.46 14.95
CA ASN A 82 -2.81 24.81 14.22
C ASN A 82 -3.04 23.92 13.00
N TRP A 83 -2.53 22.68 13.01
CA TRP A 83 -2.51 21.77 11.85
C TRP A 83 -3.85 21.61 11.12
N ARG A 84 -4.95 21.62 11.88
CA ARG A 84 -6.33 21.50 11.36
C ARG A 84 -6.74 22.62 10.41
N LYS A 85 -6.05 23.76 10.41
CA LYS A 85 -6.27 24.87 9.47
C LYS A 85 -5.71 24.57 8.08
N TYR A 86 -4.75 23.66 7.98
CA TYR A 86 -3.98 23.42 6.75
C TYR A 86 -4.34 22.11 6.07
N VAL A 87 -4.64 21.06 6.83
CA VAL A 87 -4.96 19.75 6.27
C VAL A 87 -6.47 19.54 6.16
N THR A 88 -6.91 19.06 5.01
CA THR A 88 -8.25 18.50 4.83
C THR A 88 -8.15 16.99 5.03
N VAL A 89 -8.85 16.47 6.03
CA VAL A 89 -8.87 15.02 6.30
C VAL A 89 -9.65 14.34 5.16
N PRO A 90 -9.05 13.38 4.43
CA PRO A 90 -9.75 12.66 3.38
C PRO A 90 -10.86 11.79 3.95
N ARG A 91 -11.83 11.45 3.11
CA ARG A 91 -12.93 10.55 3.47
C ARG A 91 -12.35 9.19 3.88
N VAL A 92 -12.89 8.64 4.98
CA VAL A 92 -12.53 7.29 5.48
C VAL A 92 -13.68 6.29 5.39
N GLU A 93 -14.90 6.78 5.16
CA GLU A 93 -16.10 5.96 4.98
C GLU A 93 -16.43 5.84 3.50
N PHE A 94 -16.52 4.61 3.01
CA PHE A 94 -16.78 4.31 1.60
C PHE A 94 -18.01 3.41 1.49
N PRO A 95 -18.93 3.69 0.56
CA PRO A 95 -20.06 2.81 0.31
C PRO A 95 -19.57 1.45 -0.20
N ALA A 96 -20.33 0.39 0.09
CA ALA A 96 -19.99 -0.98 -0.29
C ALA A 96 -19.74 -1.14 -1.80
N SER A 97 -20.46 -0.39 -2.63
CA SER A 97 -20.31 -0.42 -4.09
C SER A 97 -18.90 -0.04 -4.57
N GLU A 98 -18.21 0.86 -3.88
CA GLU A 98 -16.84 1.23 -4.25
C GLU A 98 -15.84 0.09 -3.99
N TRP A 99 -16.17 -0.84 -3.10
CA TRP A 99 -15.33 -2.00 -2.76
C TRP A 99 -15.49 -3.18 -3.71
N GLU A 100 -16.59 -3.26 -4.48
CA GLU A 100 -16.98 -4.44 -5.27
C GLU A 100 -15.86 -4.98 -6.15
N SER A 101 -15.17 -4.12 -6.91
CA SER A 101 -14.07 -4.54 -7.78
C SER A 101 -12.86 -5.08 -7.02
N SER A 102 -12.57 -4.52 -5.83
CA SER A 102 -11.48 -4.97 -4.96
C SER A 102 -11.81 -6.34 -4.35
N ILE A 103 -13.06 -6.52 -3.91
CA ILE A 103 -13.58 -7.79 -3.38
C ILE A 103 -13.51 -8.86 -4.47
N ALA A 104 -14.04 -8.58 -5.67
CA ALA A 104 -14.01 -9.50 -6.79
C ALA A 104 -12.58 -9.87 -7.22
N ALA A 105 -11.61 -8.97 -7.08
CA ALA A 105 -10.20 -9.28 -7.32
C ALA A 105 -9.64 -10.23 -6.25
N MET A 106 -9.97 -10.00 -4.96
CA MET A 106 -9.53 -10.84 -3.85
C MET A 106 -10.16 -12.23 -3.85
N GLU A 107 -11.39 -12.36 -4.32
CA GLU A 107 -12.10 -13.64 -4.41
C GLU A 107 -11.50 -14.59 -5.47
N LYS A 108 -10.82 -14.04 -6.49
CA LYS A 108 -10.13 -14.83 -7.53
C LYS A 108 -8.82 -15.44 -7.05
N ILE A 109 -8.33 -15.07 -5.88
CA ILE A 109 -7.07 -15.58 -5.33
C ILE A 109 -7.26 -17.03 -4.87
N ASP A 110 -6.42 -17.92 -5.37
CA ASP A 110 -6.33 -19.29 -4.85
C ASP A 110 -5.78 -19.26 -3.40
N ARG A 111 -6.68 -19.50 -2.44
CA ARG A 111 -6.37 -19.49 -1.00
C ARG A 111 -5.63 -20.74 -0.50
N ASN A 112 -5.49 -21.76 -1.34
CA ASN A 112 -4.62 -22.89 -1.06
C ASN A 112 -3.16 -22.55 -1.39
N GLU A 113 -2.93 -21.82 -2.49
CA GLU A 113 -1.60 -21.41 -2.92
C GLU A 113 -1.09 -20.16 -2.17
N TYR A 114 -1.96 -19.18 -1.93
CA TYR A 114 -1.60 -17.87 -1.40
C TYR A 114 -2.43 -17.44 -0.19
N PHE A 115 -1.86 -16.57 0.64
CA PHE A 115 -2.62 -15.69 1.54
C PHE A 115 -3.12 -14.48 0.73
N ALA A 116 -4.44 -14.35 0.61
CA ALA A 116 -5.06 -13.14 0.09
C ALA A 116 -4.75 -11.97 1.03
N THR A 117 -3.96 -11.00 0.55
CA THR A 117 -3.32 -9.98 1.40
C THR A 117 -3.58 -8.59 0.84
N LEU A 118 -4.11 -7.70 1.66
CA LEU A 118 -4.16 -6.27 1.36
C LEU A 118 -2.84 -5.63 1.83
N PHE A 119 -2.21 -4.82 0.99
CA PHE A 119 -1.05 -4.02 1.36
C PHE A 119 -1.33 -2.53 1.22
N TYR A 120 -0.98 -1.77 2.26
CA TYR A 120 -1.02 -0.32 2.26
C TYR A 120 0.17 0.24 3.04
N ALA A 121 0.91 1.16 2.43
CA ALA A 121 2.04 1.85 3.05
C ALA A 121 1.68 3.34 3.24
N PRO A 122 1.17 3.74 4.42
CA PRO A 122 0.66 5.09 4.65
C PRO A 122 1.75 6.18 4.67
N GLY A 123 3.03 5.80 4.76
CA GLY A 123 4.14 6.77 4.78
C GLY A 123 4.28 7.53 6.10
N ILE A 124 3.79 6.97 7.22
CA ILE A 124 4.14 7.44 8.57
C ILE A 124 5.54 6.87 8.85
N PHE A 125 6.56 7.72 8.76
CA PHE A 125 7.95 7.40 9.11
C PHE A 125 8.35 8.15 10.38
#